data_AF-A0A2D4HC43-F1
#
_entry.id   AF-A0A2D4HC43-F1
#
_cell.length_a   1.000
_cell.length_b   1.000
_cell.length_c   1.000
_cell.angle_alpha   90.00
_cell.angle_beta   90.00
_cell.angle_gamma   90.00
#
_symmetry.space_group_name_H-M   'P 1'
#
loop_
_entity.id
_entity.type
_entity.pdbx_description
1 polymer ?
#
loop_
_entity_poly.entity_id
_entity_poly.type
_entity_poly.pdbx_seq_one_letter_code
_entity_poly.pdbx_strand_id
1 'polypeptide(L)'
;VYTPSKNKKNIGTRWVYKIKPLEDNKNLYKARLVAQGFSQKFPDDYIDTVRAESVKTALVIASILNEHVYQFDVQTAYLHAPLDKELYVRAPPGIDCNEGKTWLLNKSLYGLRQSGKRWYDCLSKILRLIGFTATSADN
;
A
#
# COMPACT_ATOMS: atom_id res chain seq x y z
N VAL A 1 -3.54 -9.24 20.42
CA VAL A 1 -4.78 -8.45 20.61
C VAL A 1 -4.54 -7.47 21.75
N TYR A 2 -4.69 -6.17 21.53
CA TYR A 2 -4.24 -5.13 22.47
C TYR A 2 -5.41 -4.25 22.93
N THR A 3 -5.42 -3.88 24.21
CA THR A 3 -6.36 -2.89 24.77
C THR A 3 -5.73 -1.51 24.59
N PRO A 4 -6.28 -0.61 23.76
CA PRO A 4 -5.69 0.71 23.54
C PRO A 4 -5.62 1.49 24.85
N SER A 5 -4.50 2.17 25.11
CA SER A 5 -4.50 3.30 26.05
C SER A 5 -5.54 4.32 25.57
N LYS A 6 -6.30 4.96 26.49
CA LYS A 6 -7.44 5.88 26.24
C LYS A 6 -7.23 6.98 25.18
N ASN A 7 -6.00 7.21 24.71
CA ASN A 7 -5.62 8.25 23.74
C ASN A 7 -5.15 7.77 22.35
N LYS A 8 -5.09 6.46 22.04
CA LYS A 8 -4.70 6.02 20.67
C LYS A 8 -5.92 6.01 19.74
N LYS A 9 -5.85 6.76 18.63
CA LYS A 9 -6.89 6.78 17.59
C LYS A 9 -6.90 5.46 16.81
N ASN A 10 -7.98 4.70 16.95
CA ASN A 10 -8.13 3.42 16.27
C ASN A 10 -8.67 3.62 14.85
N ILE A 11 -7.91 3.15 13.86
CA ILE A 11 -8.31 3.20 12.45
C ILE A 11 -9.38 2.14 12.22
N GLY A 12 -10.53 2.52 11.65
CA GLY A 12 -11.56 1.55 11.31
C GLY A 12 -11.12 0.64 10.15
N THR A 13 -11.76 -0.51 9.98
CA THR A 13 -11.52 -1.42 8.85
C THR A 13 -12.83 -1.78 8.18
N ARG A 14 -12.75 -2.17 6.91
CA ARG A 14 -13.90 -2.69 6.16
C ARG A 14 -13.47 -3.74 5.16
N TRP A 15 -14.41 -4.60 4.79
CA TRP A 15 -14.25 -5.51 3.66
C TRP A 15 -14.57 -4.80 2.35
N VAL A 16 -13.75 -5.02 1.34
CA VAL A 16 -14.02 -4.65 -0.05
C VAL A 16 -14.14 -5.93 -0.85
N TYR A 17 -15.33 -6.16 -1.38
CA TYR A 17 -15.65 -7.32 -2.21
C TYR A 17 -15.56 -6.95 -3.68
N LYS A 18 -15.03 -7.86 -4.50
CA LYS A 18 -15.00 -7.72 -5.96
C LYS A 18 -15.20 -9.08 -6.60
N ILE A 19 -16.17 -9.17 -7.50
CA ILE A 19 -16.32 -10.31 -8.38
C ILE A 19 -15.49 -10.02 -9.64
N LYS A 20 -14.62 -10.95 -10.01
CA LYS A 20 -13.94 -10.92 -11.31
C LYS A 20 -14.52 -12.06 -12.16
N PRO A 21 -15.16 -11.75 -13.31
CA PRO A 21 -15.52 -12.78 -14.25
C PRO A 21 -14.24 -13.45 -14.77
N LEU A 22 -14.28 -14.76 -14.90
CA LEU A 22 -13.27 -15.59 -15.54
C LEU A 22 -13.85 -16.15 -16.84
N GLU A 23 -13.01 -16.84 -17.61
CA GLU A 23 -13.46 -17.67 -18.73
C GLU A 23 -14.39 -18.81 -18.24
N ASP A 24 -15.14 -19.40 -19.16
CA ASP A 24 -16.10 -20.50 -18.90
C ASP A 24 -17.24 -20.20 -17.91
N ASN A 25 -17.77 -18.98 -17.90
CA ASN A 25 -18.84 -18.55 -16.97
C ASN A 25 -18.49 -18.72 -15.48
N LYS A 26 -17.20 -18.81 -15.13
CA LYS A 26 -16.74 -18.88 -13.73
C LYS A 26 -16.55 -17.49 -13.16
N ASN A 27 -16.75 -17.36 -11.85
CA ASN A 27 -16.54 -16.11 -11.12
C ASN A 27 -15.49 -16.30 -10.02
N LEU A 28 -14.53 -15.39 -9.96
CA LEU A 28 -13.59 -15.29 -8.85
C LEU A 28 -14.07 -14.23 -7.86
N TYR A 29 -14.44 -14.68 -6.68
CA TYR A 29 -14.86 -13.83 -5.57
C TYR A 29 -13.64 -13.39 -4.77
N LYS A 30 -13.36 -12.09 -4.70
CA LYS A 30 -12.27 -11.52 -3.93
C LYS A 30 -12.81 -10.71 -2.77
N ALA A 31 -12.29 -10.96 -1.57
CA ALA A 31 -12.46 -10.09 -0.40
C ALA A 31 -11.10 -9.48 -0.05
N ARG A 32 -11.08 -8.19 0.28
CA ARG A 32 -9.89 -7.51 0.80
C ARG A 32 -10.24 -6.76 2.06
N LEU A 33 -9.39 -6.90 3.07
CA LEU A 33 -9.45 -6.04 4.25
C LEU A 33 -8.76 -4.72 3.94
N VAL A 34 -9.45 -3.61 4.19
CA VAL A 34 -8.96 -2.26 3.89
C VAL A 34 -9.13 -1.38 5.12
N ALA A 35 -8.10 -0.59 5.44
CA ALA A 35 -8.16 0.42 6.48
C ALA A 35 -8.99 1.63 6.02
N GLN A 36 -9.73 2.22 6.95
CA GLN A 36 -10.49 3.45 6.76
C GLN A 36 -9.59 4.67 7.02
N GLY A 37 -8.52 4.84 6.22
CA GLY A 37 -7.51 5.89 6.41
C GLY A 37 -8.01 7.33 6.23
N PHE A 38 -9.24 7.53 5.74
CA PHE A 38 -9.88 8.85 5.78
C PHE A 38 -10.02 9.39 7.22
N SER A 39 -10.05 8.49 8.22
CA SER A 39 -10.09 8.84 9.64
C SER A 39 -8.74 9.27 10.24
N GLN A 40 -7.64 9.08 9.49
CA GLN A 40 -6.32 9.57 9.88
C GLN A 40 -6.24 11.09 9.68
N LYS A 41 -5.75 11.82 10.69
CA LYS A 41 -5.37 13.23 10.50
C LYS A 41 -4.23 13.27 9.47
N PHE A 42 -4.31 14.20 8.53
CA PHE A 42 -3.28 14.44 7.50
C PHE A 42 -1.89 14.46 8.15
N PRO A 43 -1.00 13.51 7.82
CA PRO A 43 0.42 13.73 7.92
C PRO A 43 0.88 14.48 6.66
N ASP A 44 1.94 15.28 6.78
CA ASP A 44 2.64 15.93 5.67
C ASP A 44 3.29 14.93 4.68
N ASP A 45 3.17 13.63 4.93
CA ASP A 45 3.83 12.53 4.20
C ASP A 45 3.02 12.01 2.99
N TYR A 46 2.33 12.88 2.25
CA TYR A 46 1.75 12.49 0.96
C TYR A 46 2.88 12.35 -0.06
N ILE A 47 3.05 11.16 -0.66
CA ILE A 47 3.81 11.10 -1.91
C ILE A 47 2.85 11.47 -3.03
N ASP A 48 3.23 12.45 -3.83
CA ASP A 48 2.62 12.67 -5.12
C ASP A 48 2.69 11.43 -6.00
N THR A 49 1.56 11.09 -6.62
CA THR A 49 1.54 10.06 -7.66
C THR A 49 2.54 10.44 -8.76
N VAL A 50 3.31 9.47 -9.24
CA VAL A 50 4.21 9.68 -10.38
C VAL A 50 3.40 10.24 -11.54
N ARG A 51 3.87 11.35 -12.09
CA ARG A 51 3.24 12.02 -13.23
C ARG A 51 3.39 11.15 -14.49
N ALA A 52 2.34 11.11 -15.30
CA ALA A 52 2.35 10.31 -16.53
C ALA A 52 3.45 10.81 -17.49
N GLU A 53 3.74 12.11 -17.45
CA GLU A 53 4.81 12.78 -18.19
C GLU A 53 6.17 12.19 -17.85
N SER A 54 6.47 11.98 -16.56
CA SER A 54 7.75 11.39 -16.12
C SER A 54 7.93 9.96 -16.65
N VAL A 55 6.86 9.14 -16.60
CA VAL A 55 6.90 7.78 -17.14
C VAL A 55 7.10 7.80 -18.65
N LYS A 56 6.38 8.66 -19.38
CA LYS A 56 6.54 8.80 -20.84
C LYS A 56 7.95 9.24 -21.21
N THR A 57 8.52 10.21 -20.50
CA THR A 57 9.89 10.67 -20.73
C THR A 57 10.89 9.55 -20.52
N ALA A 58 10.76 8.74 -19.46
CA ALA A 58 11.63 7.58 -19.23
C ALA A 58 11.54 6.56 -20.37
N LEU A 59 10.32 6.28 -20.87
CA LEU A 59 10.13 5.37 -22.01
C LEU A 59 10.71 5.91 -23.32
N VAL A 60 10.58 7.22 -23.57
CA VAL A 60 11.18 7.88 -24.75
C VAL A 60 12.71 7.80 -24.68
N ILE A 61 13.30 8.07 -23.51
CA ILE A 61 14.75 7.94 -23.31
C ILE A 61 15.20 6.50 -23.57
N ALA A 62 14.51 5.51 -23.01
CA ALA A 62 14.83 4.10 -23.26
C ALA A 62 14.75 3.75 -24.75
N SER A 63 13.74 4.26 -25.47
CA SER A 63 13.61 4.09 -26.93
C SER A 63 14.77 4.71 -27.70
N ILE A 64 15.15 5.96 -27.38
CA ILE A 64 16.28 6.66 -28.02
C ILE A 64 17.60 5.91 -27.79
N LEU A 65 17.79 5.36 -26.59
CA LEU A 65 18.98 4.60 -26.22
C LEU A 65 18.95 3.13 -26.68
N ASN A 66 17.86 2.71 -27.33
CA ASN A 66 17.62 1.33 -27.75
C ASN A 66 17.74 0.32 -26.57
N GLU A 67 17.23 0.72 -25.41
CA GLU A 67 17.23 -0.06 -24.17
C GLU A 67 15.93 -0.86 -24.00
N HIS A 68 16.02 -1.96 -23.25
CA HIS A 68 14.86 -2.78 -22.92
C HIS A 68 14.13 -2.27 -21.68
N VAL A 69 12.80 -2.18 -21.76
CA VAL A 69 11.94 -1.82 -20.63
C VAL A 69 11.22 -3.06 -20.12
N TYR A 70 11.33 -3.32 -18.83
CA TYR A 70 10.61 -4.39 -18.14
C TYR A 70 9.56 -3.80 -17.21
N GLN A 71 8.34 -4.35 -17.26
CA GLN A 71 7.24 -3.99 -16.37
C GLN A 71 6.92 -5.16 -15.45
N PHE A 72 6.73 -4.87 -14.16
CA PHE A 72 6.36 -5.85 -13.15
C PHE A 72 5.13 -5.36 -12.37
N ASP A 73 4.17 -6.25 -12.15
CA ASP A 73 3.05 -6.03 -11.23
C ASP A 73 3.31 -6.81 -9.94
N VAL A 74 3.57 -6.09 -8.84
CA VAL A 74 3.84 -6.70 -7.54
C VAL A 74 2.52 -7.02 -6.84
N GLN A 75 2.22 -8.31 -6.75
CA GLN A 75 1.06 -8.78 -6.02
C GLN A 75 1.14 -8.33 -4.55
N THR A 76 0.07 -7.71 -4.06
CA THR A 76 -0.06 -7.29 -2.66
C THR A 76 1.04 -6.34 -2.16
N ALA A 77 1.61 -5.50 -3.03
CA ALA A 77 2.72 -4.58 -2.75
C ALA A 77 2.71 -3.94 -1.34
N TYR A 78 1.59 -3.33 -0.92
CA TYR A 78 1.50 -2.67 0.40
C TYR A 78 1.68 -3.62 1.58
N LEU A 79 1.25 -4.88 1.45
CA LEU A 79 1.40 -5.90 2.49
C LEU A 79 2.84 -6.41 2.61
N HIS A 80 3.77 -5.96 1.77
CA HIS A 80 5.20 -6.22 1.92
C HIS A 80 5.92 -5.07 2.65
N ALA A 81 5.33 -3.88 2.67
CA ALA A 81 5.97 -2.69 3.24
C ALA A 81 5.81 -2.64 4.77
N PRO A 82 6.90 -2.53 5.55
CA PRO A 82 6.81 -2.32 6.99
C PRO A 82 6.24 -0.93 7.31
N LEU A 83 5.59 -0.82 8.46
CA LEU A 83 5.14 0.47 8.99
C LEU A 83 6.29 1.19 9.69
N ASP A 84 6.27 2.52 9.62
CA ASP A 84 7.19 3.43 10.31
C ASP A 84 6.76 3.75 11.75
N LYS A 85 5.47 3.53 12.05
CA LYS A 85 4.86 3.80 13.35
C LYS A 85 3.88 2.68 13.67
N GLU A 86 3.69 2.40 14.96
CA GLU A 86 2.65 1.47 15.40
C GLU A 86 1.26 2.01 15.05
N LEU A 87 0.50 1.21 14.30
CA LEU A 87 -0.88 1.53 13.96
C LEU A 87 -1.81 0.43 14.48
N TYR A 88 -2.90 0.87 15.09
CA TYR A 88 -3.93 -0.02 15.61
C TYR A 88 -5.19 0.13 14.76
N VAL A 89 -5.74 -1.01 14.37
CA VAL A 89 -6.98 -1.09 13.64
C VAL A 89 -8.07 -1.76 14.47
N ARG A 90 -9.31 -1.35 14.25
CA ARG A 90 -10.47 -2.10 14.73
C ARG A 90 -10.58 -3.42 13.98
N ALA A 91 -11.08 -4.43 14.67
CA ALA A 91 -11.39 -5.70 14.06
C ALA A 91 -12.34 -5.50 12.86
N PRO A 92 -12.18 -6.29 11.79
CA PRO A 92 -13.07 -6.25 10.64
C PRO A 92 -14.53 -6.51 11.03
N PRO A 93 -15.51 -5.94 10.32
CA PRO A 93 -16.91 -6.34 10.46
C PRO A 93 -17.06 -7.85 10.27
N GLY A 94 -17.87 -8.48 11.12
CA GLY A 94 -18.11 -9.93 11.10
C GLY A 94 -17.07 -10.75 11.86
N ILE A 95 -16.10 -10.12 12.54
CA ILE A 95 -15.20 -10.80 13.47
C ILE A 95 -15.51 -10.33 14.88
N ASP A 96 -15.94 -11.26 15.74
CA ASP A 96 -16.10 -10.99 17.16
C ASP A 96 -14.74 -10.76 17.80
N CYS A 97 -14.51 -9.52 18.21
CA CYS A 97 -13.39 -9.13 19.05
C CYS A 97 -13.99 -8.44 20.26
N ASN A 98 -13.61 -8.88 21.47
CA ASN A 98 -14.17 -8.31 22.70
C ASN A 98 -14.12 -6.78 22.63
N GLU A 99 -15.19 -6.13 23.05
CA GLU A 99 -15.33 -4.68 23.01
C GLU A 99 -14.08 -4.00 23.58
N GLY A 100 -13.57 -3.01 22.85
CA GLY A 100 -12.35 -2.28 23.22
C GLY A 100 -11.04 -2.94 22.81
N LYS A 101 -11.02 -4.12 22.19
CA LYS A 101 -9.79 -4.73 21.65
C LYS A 101 -9.47 -4.23 20.24
N THR A 102 -8.19 -4.06 19.96
CA THR A 102 -7.65 -3.65 18.65
C THR A 102 -6.55 -4.59 18.18
N TRP A 103 -6.27 -4.53 16.88
CA TRP A 103 -5.21 -5.29 16.24
C TRP A 103 -4.07 -4.35 15.89
N LEU A 104 -2.84 -4.75 16.22
CA LEU A 104 -1.64 -4.07 15.77
C LEU A 104 -1.37 -4.47 14.31
N LEU A 105 -1.14 -3.48 13.45
CA LEU A 105 -0.66 -3.72 12.10
C LEU A 105 0.86 -3.88 12.11
N ASN A 106 1.35 -5.00 11.58
CA ASN A 106 2.78 -5.25 11.41
C ASN A 106 3.32 -4.69 10.09
N LYS A 107 2.44 -4.55 9.09
CA LYS A 107 2.76 -4.10 7.73
C LYS A 107 1.67 -3.15 7.23
N SER A 108 1.98 -2.42 6.17
CA SER A 108 1.05 -1.47 5.58
C SER A 108 -0.18 -2.18 4.99
N LEU A 109 -1.34 -1.56 5.12
CA LEU A 109 -2.61 -2.08 4.62
C LEU A 109 -3.19 -1.13 3.56
N TYR A 110 -3.93 -1.68 2.61
CA TYR A 110 -4.72 -0.86 1.68
C TYR A 110 -5.60 0.12 2.43
N GLY A 111 -5.73 1.34 1.91
CA GLY A 111 -6.56 2.39 2.49
C GLY A 111 -5.92 3.17 3.64
N LEU A 112 -4.74 2.80 4.12
CA LEU A 112 -3.91 3.70 4.93
C LEU A 112 -3.34 4.82 4.05
N ARG A 113 -3.27 6.05 4.57
CA ARG A 113 -2.73 7.19 3.84
C ARG A 113 -1.24 7.03 3.51
N GLN A 114 -0.45 6.46 4.42
CA GLN A 114 0.99 6.26 4.22
C GLN A 114 1.36 5.04 3.37
N SER A 115 0.40 4.22 2.89
CA SER A 115 0.73 2.96 2.22
C SER A 115 1.57 3.13 0.96
N GLY A 116 1.32 4.19 0.18
CA GLY A 116 2.15 4.54 -0.97
C GLY A 116 3.60 4.85 -0.55
N LYS A 117 3.77 5.70 0.47
CA LYS A 117 5.09 6.04 1.04
C LYS A 117 5.86 4.84 1.55
N ARG A 118 5.19 4.00 2.33
CA ARG A 118 5.82 2.79 2.89
C ARG A 118 6.26 1.84 1.79
N TRP A 119 5.47 1.69 0.73
CA TRP A 119 5.85 0.87 -0.42
C TRP A 119 7.02 1.45 -1.21
N TYR A 120 6.99 2.75 -1.53
CA TYR A 120 8.12 3.42 -2.18
C TYR A 120 9.40 3.22 -1.38
N ASP A 121 9.39 3.51 -0.07
CA ASP A 121 10.56 3.35 0.79
C ASP A 121 11.08 1.91 0.83
N CYS A 122 10.18 0.94 0.84
CA CYS A 122 10.52 -0.49 0.81
C CYS A 122 11.18 -0.86 -0.53
N LEU A 123 10.54 -0.51 -1.65
CA LEU A 123 11.01 -0.82 -2.99
C LEU A 123 12.34 -0.12 -3.29
N SER A 124 12.45 1.18 -2.99
CA SER A 124 13.69 1.95 -3.19
C SER A 124 14.86 1.38 -2.39
N LYS A 125 14.63 0.84 -1.18
CA LYS A 125 15.67 0.16 -0.42
C LYS A 125 16.12 -1.13 -1.11
N ILE A 126 15.17 -1.95 -1.57
CA ILE A 126 15.47 -3.20 -2.28
C ILE A 126 16.23 -2.92 -3.58
N LEU A 127 15.78 -1.93 -4.38
CA LEU A 127 16.44 -1.54 -5.62
C LEU A 127 17.89 -1.08 -5.38
N ARG A 128 18.15 -0.31 -4.32
CA ARG A 128 19.52 0.07 -3.94
C ARG A 128 20.37 -1.13 -3.54
N LEU A 129 19.80 -2.07 -2.79
CA LEU A 129 20.51 -3.29 -2.37
C LEU A 129 20.93 -4.16 -3.55
N ILE A 130 20.18 -4.16 -4.65
CA ILE A 130 20.53 -4.90 -5.88
C ILE A 130 21.31 -4.06 -6.90
N GLY A 131 21.78 -2.86 -6.52
CA GLY A 131 22.72 -2.05 -7.30
C GLY A 131 22.12 -0.89 -8.10
N PHE A 132 20.82 -0.62 -8.00
CA PHE A 132 20.21 0.54 -8.68
C PHE A 132 20.40 1.84 -7.91
N THR A 133 20.58 2.94 -8.64
CA THR A 133 20.64 4.30 -8.11
C THR A 133 19.43 5.10 -8.56
N ALA A 134 18.79 5.82 -7.63
CA ALA A 134 17.70 6.73 -7.96
C ALA A 134 18.23 7.88 -8.84
N THR A 135 17.43 8.34 -9.80
CA THR A 135 17.84 9.44 -10.67
C THR A 135 17.69 10.77 -9.92
N SER A 136 18.45 11.79 -10.30
CA SER A 136 18.30 13.14 -9.73
C SER A 136 16.95 13.79 -10.05
N ALA A 137 16.23 13.27 -11.05
CA ALA A 137 14.89 13.71 -11.43
C ALA A 137 13.78 13.09 -10.55
N ASP A 138 14.11 12.11 -9.71
CA ASP A 138 13.18 11.43 -8.80
C ASP A 138 13.15 12.05 -7.38
N ASN A 139 13.91 13.13 -7.13
CA ASN A 139 14.02 13.84 -5.85
C ASN A 139 13.19 15.13 -5.79
#